data_AF-A0A6A7FPA7-F1
#
_entry.id   AF-A0A6A7FPA7-F1
#
_cell.length_a   1.000
_cell.length_b   1.000
_cell.length_c   1.000
_cell.angle_alpha   90.00
_cell.angle_beta   90.00
_cell.angle_gamma   90.00
#
_symmetry.space_group_name_H-M   'P 1'
#
loop_
_entity.id
_entity.type
_entity.pdbx_description
1 polymer ?
#
loop_
_entity_poly.entity_id
_entity_poly.type
_entity_poly.pdbx_seq_one_letter_code
_entity_poly.pdbx_strand_id
1 'polypeptide(L)'
;MEMNNTAASRMKSTASTLPDRDKIRMTHHKQVATSRSSRVVGATVAITAGLLLLLSTPTASQQQQSKSNYFYDIPGDYCETRSDKCCLLRQDDCSVPIMGTRCYCDEFCKRVINPDCCPDYPRVCLGVTTPPPEQKRCYHDGRYYQQHEKTQDNCNSCECGEHGDMQCSNNKCLVNPELLQQLQGDLLITGGGGTTAGGRALTWKATNYSMFWGKELNDGMLHKTGTHDTTTRLYPIHLPHNRNSIPTQFDARNKWPNWISRPRDQGWCGSSWAFSTITVATDRLAIESHGHEIVMLSPQNLISCDTKLQQGCEGGNLERAWHYLRRNGVVDEECYPYTSVSSLSVKEGCKIPTRYDNFTTIPCDDYNEVSERREKLYKAEPAYRIRSRESDIQYEIMTGGPVQAKMRVEQDFFYYRSGVYSSSGRSDPHVMGHHSVRIIGWGEEVSPYLGHPIKYWLVSNSWGEDWGEEGLFRILRGENESDIEDQILTVRMNLIIRYDESFYPPPSPWFYN
;
A
#
# COMPACT_ATOMS: atom_id res chain seq x y z
N MET A 1 77.61 27.19 26.71
CA MET A 1 78.19 28.41 26.11
C MET A 1 77.19 28.87 25.06
N GLU A 2 76.19 29.65 25.48
CA GLU A 2 76.22 31.13 25.53
C GLU A 2 76.22 31.71 24.11
N MET A 3 75.10 32.24 23.60
CA MET A 3 74.36 33.47 23.92
C MET A 3 74.80 34.67 23.06
N ASN A 4 73.81 35.20 22.31
CA ASN A 4 73.48 36.62 22.09
C ASN A 4 74.49 37.50 21.32
N ASN A 5 74.16 38.48 20.47
CA ASN A 5 73.01 39.37 20.20
C ASN A 5 73.25 39.92 18.75
N THR A 6 72.38 40.60 17.99
CA THR A 6 71.58 41.80 18.31
C THR A 6 70.73 42.22 17.09
N ALA A 7 69.53 42.76 17.38
CA ALA A 7 68.81 43.86 16.69
C ALA A 7 68.38 43.73 15.21
N ALA A 8 67.29 44.33 14.73
CA ALA A 8 66.06 44.93 15.26
C ALA A 8 65.26 45.41 14.02
N SER A 9 63.93 45.47 14.12
CA SER A 9 63.04 46.50 13.53
C SER A 9 61.85 45.99 12.70
N ARG A 10 60.67 46.35 13.24
CA ARG A 10 59.38 46.74 12.62
C ARG A 10 58.30 45.71 12.26
N MET A 11 57.46 45.55 13.29
CA MET A 11 56.01 45.36 13.39
C MET A 11 55.05 46.00 12.36
N LYS A 12 53.90 45.30 12.23
CA LYS A 12 52.47 45.72 12.10
C LYS A 12 51.96 46.14 10.71
N SER A 13 51.11 45.33 10.07
CA SER A 13 49.65 45.10 10.25
C SER A 13 48.78 46.15 9.55
N THR A 14 48.00 45.74 8.57
CA THR A 14 46.78 46.44 8.15
C THR A 14 45.72 45.42 7.72
N ALA A 15 44.58 45.50 8.39
CA ALA A 15 43.31 44.92 7.98
C ALA A 15 42.52 45.96 7.17
N SER A 16 41.54 45.43 6.43
CA SER A 16 40.31 46.04 5.87
C SER A 16 40.42 47.19 4.85
N THR A 17 39.71 47.03 3.73
CA THR A 17 38.72 48.02 3.25
C THR A 17 37.87 47.44 2.10
N LEU A 18 36.55 47.61 2.24
CA LEU A 18 35.50 47.48 1.23
C LEU A 18 35.69 48.47 0.06
N PRO A 19 34.92 48.29 -1.03
CA PRO A 19 34.08 49.40 -1.46
C PRO A 19 32.61 49.02 -1.69
N ASP A 20 31.76 50.02 -1.49
CA ASP A 20 30.30 50.04 -1.53
C ASP A 20 29.77 50.76 -2.79
N ARG A 21 28.52 50.43 -3.16
CA ARG A 21 27.54 51.09 -4.09
C ARG A 21 27.81 51.00 -5.61
N ASP A 22 26.84 50.67 -6.47
CA ASP A 22 25.53 51.31 -6.62
C ASP A 22 24.48 50.49 -7.45
N LYS A 23 23.21 50.65 -7.05
CA LYS A 23 21.91 50.59 -7.79
C LYS A 23 21.79 49.79 -9.11
N ILE A 24 20.99 48.70 -9.09
CA ILE A 24 20.21 48.24 -10.27
C ILE A 24 18.79 47.81 -9.88
N ARG A 25 17.85 48.73 -10.12
CA ARG A 25 16.50 48.60 -10.71
C ARG A 25 15.80 47.22 -10.64
N MET A 26 14.79 47.12 -9.76
CA MET A 26 13.69 46.16 -9.91
C MET A 26 12.89 46.49 -11.17
N THR A 27 12.77 45.52 -12.09
CA THR A 27 11.76 45.54 -13.15
C THR A 27 10.91 44.27 -13.03
N HIS A 28 9.64 44.47 -12.71
CA HIS A 28 8.60 43.45 -12.76
C HIS A 28 8.33 43.09 -14.22
N HIS A 29 8.65 41.86 -14.64
CA HIS A 29 8.07 41.28 -15.85
C HIS A 29 6.85 40.45 -15.48
N LYS A 30 5.67 41.04 -15.72
CA LYS A 30 4.39 40.33 -15.86
C LYS A 30 4.49 39.39 -17.05
N GLN A 31 4.40 38.08 -16.84
CA GLN A 31 4.03 37.15 -17.90
C GLN A 31 2.50 37.13 -18.03
N VAL A 32 2.05 37.67 -19.15
CA VAL A 32 0.66 37.66 -19.60
C VAL A 32 0.43 36.32 -20.30
N ALA A 33 -0.57 35.59 -19.82
CA ALA A 33 -1.11 34.41 -20.47
C ALA A 33 -1.82 34.81 -21.78
N THR A 34 -1.42 34.22 -22.89
CA THR A 34 -2.13 34.28 -24.17
C THR A 34 -2.91 32.98 -24.35
N SER A 35 -4.23 33.00 -24.17
CA SER A 35 -5.13 31.98 -24.68
C SER A 35 -6.05 32.59 -25.74
N ARG A 36 -6.16 31.88 -26.87
CA ARG A 36 -6.87 32.28 -28.08
C ARG A 36 -8.39 32.27 -27.84
N SER A 37 -9.03 33.37 -28.24
CA SER A 37 -10.48 33.49 -28.42
C SER A 37 -10.92 32.76 -29.69
N SER A 38 -12.01 32.00 -29.61
CA SER A 38 -12.92 31.75 -30.73
C SER A 38 -14.30 32.27 -30.34
N ARG A 39 -14.83 33.18 -31.16
CA ARG A 39 -16.15 33.81 -31.03
C ARG A 39 -17.24 32.83 -31.49
N VAL A 40 -18.34 32.75 -30.74
CA VAL A 40 -19.68 32.49 -31.31
C VAL A 40 -20.72 33.39 -30.63
N VAL A 41 -21.24 34.29 -31.47
CA VAL A 41 -22.55 34.97 -31.57
C VAL A 41 -23.58 34.82 -30.42
N GLY A 42 -23.83 35.96 -29.77
CA GLY A 42 -25.13 36.61 -29.50
C GLY A 42 -26.44 35.83 -29.32
N ALA A 43 -27.09 36.07 -28.18
CA ALA A 43 -28.50 36.44 -28.10
C ALA A 43 -28.80 37.09 -26.72
N THR A 44 -29.15 38.38 -26.73
CA THR A 44 -29.69 39.14 -25.59
C THR A 44 -31.21 39.15 -25.66
N VAL A 45 -31.90 38.79 -24.57
CA VAL A 45 -33.19 39.41 -24.20
C VAL A 45 -33.25 39.58 -22.69
N ALA A 46 -33.59 40.79 -22.28
CA ALA A 46 -33.60 41.30 -20.92
C ALA A 46 -34.73 40.73 -20.06
N ILE A 47 -34.43 40.47 -18.78
CA ILE A 47 -35.42 40.27 -17.72
C ILE A 47 -35.43 41.54 -16.87
N THR A 48 -36.55 42.25 -16.88
CA THR A 48 -36.83 43.39 -16.01
C THR A 48 -37.15 42.90 -14.60
N ALA A 49 -36.39 43.41 -13.62
CA ALA A 49 -36.63 43.23 -12.19
C ALA A 49 -37.78 44.12 -11.70
N GLY A 50 -38.72 43.53 -10.96
CA GLY A 50 -39.67 44.23 -10.10
C GLY A 50 -39.47 43.73 -8.66
N LEU A 51 -38.92 44.60 -7.82
CA LEU A 51 -38.61 44.37 -6.42
C LEU A 51 -39.81 44.78 -5.56
N LEU A 52 -40.32 43.91 -4.67
CA LEU A 52 -41.12 44.33 -3.52
C LEU A 52 -40.97 43.31 -2.37
N LEU A 53 -40.20 43.74 -1.37
CA LEU A 53 -40.07 43.14 -0.04
C LEU A 53 -41.30 43.50 0.79
N LEU A 54 -42.00 42.50 1.36
CA LEU A 54 -42.76 42.66 2.59
C LEU A 54 -42.67 41.40 3.46
N LEU A 55 -42.40 41.66 4.75
CA LEU A 55 -42.13 40.72 5.83
C LEU A 55 -43.42 40.10 6.41
N SER A 56 -43.32 38.81 6.73
CA SER A 56 -43.91 38.05 7.85
C SER A 56 -45.32 38.40 8.38
N THR A 57 -46.23 37.43 8.31
CA THR A 57 -46.86 36.77 9.49
C THR A 57 -47.40 35.39 9.08
N PRO A 58 -47.40 34.37 9.97
CA PRO A 58 -47.83 33.02 9.64
C PRO A 58 -49.34 32.89 9.88
N THR A 59 -50.11 32.64 8.83
CA THR A 59 -51.45 32.07 8.97
C THR A 59 -51.36 30.57 8.77
N ALA A 60 -51.41 29.86 9.90
CA ALA A 60 -51.77 28.47 9.93
C ALA A 60 -53.21 28.34 9.39
N SER A 61 -53.36 27.75 8.20
CA SER A 61 -54.55 26.97 7.90
C SER A 61 -54.09 25.54 7.65
N GLN A 62 -54.43 24.70 8.62
CA GLN A 62 -54.10 23.29 8.66
C GLN A 62 -54.58 22.58 7.40
N GLN A 63 -53.73 21.66 6.95
CA GLN A 63 -54.15 20.45 6.27
C GLN A 63 -55.37 19.84 6.97
N GLN A 64 -56.43 19.54 6.23
CA GLN A 64 -57.09 18.25 6.37
C GLN A 64 -57.82 17.91 5.07
N GLN A 65 -57.07 17.28 4.17
CA GLN A 65 -57.62 16.25 3.32
C GLN A 65 -58.46 15.31 4.18
N SER A 66 -59.69 15.04 3.75
CA SER A 66 -60.54 14.01 4.32
C SER A 66 -59.83 12.66 4.19
N LYS A 67 -59.08 12.27 5.22
CA LYS A 67 -58.71 10.88 5.44
C LYS A 67 -59.99 10.15 5.83
N SER A 68 -60.50 9.29 4.94
CA SER A 68 -61.48 8.29 5.32
C SER A 68 -60.85 7.42 6.41
N ASN A 69 -61.44 7.44 7.61
CA ASN A 69 -61.00 6.70 8.78
C ASN A 69 -61.05 5.19 8.52
N TYR A 70 -59.94 4.59 8.14
CA TYR A 70 -59.76 3.16 8.24
C TYR A 70 -58.89 2.92 9.48
N PHE A 71 -59.41 2.23 10.49
CA PHE A 71 -58.62 1.90 11.68
C PHE A 71 -57.47 0.90 11.39
N TYR A 72 -57.36 0.35 10.17
CA TYR A 72 -56.43 -0.72 9.79
C TYR A 72 -54.95 -0.47 10.13
N ASP A 73 -54.50 0.78 10.15
CA ASP A 73 -53.10 1.13 10.43
C ASP A 73 -52.80 1.34 11.92
N ILE A 74 -53.77 1.12 12.82
CA ILE A 74 -53.62 1.34 14.25
C ILE A 74 -53.44 -0.01 14.96
N PRO A 75 -52.21 -0.36 15.39
CA PRO A 75 -51.94 -1.63 16.06
C PRO A 75 -52.49 -1.64 17.48
N GLY A 76 -53.09 -2.77 17.88
CA GLY A 76 -53.56 -2.98 19.24
C GLY A 76 -54.47 -4.21 19.37
N ASP A 77 -54.63 -4.65 20.61
CA ASP A 77 -55.52 -5.75 21.01
C ASP A 77 -56.82 -5.14 21.54
N TYR A 78 -57.83 -4.99 20.69
CA TYR A 78 -59.07 -4.28 21.00
C TYR A 78 -60.17 -5.29 21.33
N CYS A 79 -60.62 -6.06 20.35
CA CYS A 79 -61.60 -7.13 20.57
C CYS A 79 -61.07 -8.21 21.52
N GLU A 80 -59.75 -8.44 21.54
CA GLU A 80 -59.15 -9.39 22.46
C GLU A 80 -59.20 -8.97 23.93
N THR A 81 -59.34 -7.67 24.24
CA THR A 81 -59.48 -7.20 25.63
C THR A 81 -60.87 -7.43 26.22
N ARG A 82 -61.85 -7.76 25.39
CA ARG A 82 -63.21 -8.09 25.87
C ARG A 82 -63.23 -9.49 26.47
N SER A 83 -64.00 -9.64 27.55
CA SER A 83 -64.31 -10.95 28.14
C SER A 83 -65.18 -11.80 27.21
N ASP A 84 -66.13 -11.15 26.53
CA ASP A 84 -66.96 -11.65 25.45
C ASP A 84 -66.36 -11.20 24.10
N LYS A 85 -65.29 -11.90 23.69
CA LYS A 85 -64.43 -11.52 22.56
C LYS A 85 -65.16 -10.94 21.34
N CYS A 86 -66.30 -11.52 20.96
CA CYS A 86 -67.03 -11.16 19.74
C CYS A 86 -68.55 -11.32 19.90
N CYS A 87 -69.33 -10.36 19.39
CA CYS A 87 -70.79 -10.41 19.46
C CYS A 87 -71.43 -10.93 18.16
N LEU A 88 -72.49 -11.73 18.30
CA LEU A 88 -73.14 -12.44 17.18
C LEU A 88 -74.08 -11.56 16.34
N LEU A 89 -74.36 -10.33 16.76
CA LEU A 89 -75.21 -9.36 16.07
C LEU A 89 -74.64 -7.96 16.30
N ARG A 90 -75.06 -6.98 15.48
CA ARG A 90 -74.68 -5.58 15.68
C ARG A 90 -75.11 -5.12 17.07
N GLN A 91 -74.13 -4.74 17.90
CA GLN A 91 -74.32 -4.43 19.31
C GLN A 91 -73.44 -3.24 19.68
N ASP A 92 -74.05 -2.12 20.07
CA ASP A 92 -73.31 -0.88 20.39
C ASP A 92 -72.44 -1.02 21.65
N ASP A 93 -72.82 -1.89 22.58
CA ASP A 93 -72.05 -2.32 23.74
C ASP A 93 -70.93 -3.33 23.39
N CYS A 94 -70.93 -3.85 22.15
CA CYS A 94 -69.82 -4.62 21.60
C CYS A 94 -68.64 -3.77 21.12
N SER A 95 -68.73 -2.46 21.34
CA SER A 95 -67.69 -1.52 20.97
C SER A 95 -66.62 -1.34 22.06
N VAL A 96 -65.40 -1.06 21.64
CA VAL A 96 -64.25 -0.81 22.53
C VAL A 96 -63.60 0.54 22.18
N PRO A 97 -63.01 1.25 23.15
CA PRO A 97 -62.38 2.55 22.89
C PRO A 97 -61.16 2.42 21.99
N ILE A 98 -61.06 3.31 20.99
CA ILE A 98 -59.88 3.47 20.13
C ILE A 98 -59.67 4.95 19.81
N MET A 99 -58.49 5.51 20.11
CA MET A 99 -58.12 6.90 19.80
C MET A 99 -59.21 7.96 20.14
N GLY A 100 -59.89 7.82 21.27
CA GLY A 100 -60.93 8.77 21.71
C GLY A 100 -62.31 8.57 21.06
N THR A 101 -62.48 7.56 20.21
CA THR A 101 -63.76 7.08 19.69
C THR A 101 -63.97 5.60 20.06
N ARG A 102 -64.88 4.90 19.39
CA ARG A 102 -65.21 3.49 19.57
C ARG A 102 -65.08 2.73 18.26
N CYS A 103 -64.52 1.53 18.31
CA CYS A 103 -64.59 0.55 17.22
C CYS A 103 -65.41 -0.67 17.65
N TYR A 104 -65.92 -1.43 16.68
CA TYR A 104 -66.86 -2.53 16.90
C TYR A 104 -66.21 -3.91 16.72
N CYS A 105 -66.61 -4.85 17.58
CA CYS A 105 -66.15 -6.25 17.61
C CYS A 105 -67.28 -7.26 17.31
N ASP A 106 -68.21 -6.91 16.44
CA ASP A 106 -69.44 -7.68 16.22
C ASP A 106 -69.60 -8.24 14.79
N GLU A 107 -70.59 -9.10 14.57
CA GLU A 107 -70.84 -9.76 13.27
C GLU A 107 -71.06 -8.79 12.10
N PHE A 108 -71.32 -7.50 12.34
CA PHE A 108 -71.39 -6.51 11.25
C PHE A 108 -70.05 -6.40 10.52
N CYS A 109 -68.94 -6.51 11.26
CA CYS A 109 -67.58 -6.49 10.74
C CYS A 109 -67.20 -7.74 9.92
N LYS A 110 -68.04 -8.77 9.91
CA LYS A 110 -67.89 -9.95 9.04
C LYS A 110 -68.42 -9.71 7.62
N ARG A 111 -69.43 -8.84 7.49
CA ARG A 111 -70.25 -8.74 6.26
C ARG A 111 -69.68 -7.72 5.27
N VAL A 112 -68.99 -6.71 5.76
CA VAL A 112 -68.42 -5.61 4.98
C VAL A 112 -67.16 -5.08 5.66
N ILE A 113 -66.21 -4.59 4.88
CA ILE A 113 -65.10 -3.78 5.40
C ILE A 113 -65.70 -2.41 5.78
N ASN A 114 -65.90 -2.19 7.08
CA ASN A 114 -66.48 -0.96 7.60
C ASN A 114 -65.42 -0.14 8.36
N PRO A 115 -65.37 1.20 8.19
CA PRO A 115 -64.45 2.07 8.91
C PRO A 115 -64.55 1.97 10.43
N ASP A 116 -65.69 1.55 10.98
CA ASP A 116 -65.93 1.49 12.43
C ASP A 116 -65.46 0.17 13.07
N CYS A 117 -64.94 -0.79 12.31
CA CYS A 117 -64.50 -2.10 12.82
C CYS A 117 -63.13 -2.05 13.49
N CYS A 118 -62.97 -2.78 14.59
CA CYS A 118 -61.66 -2.86 15.24
C CYS A 118 -60.64 -3.61 14.36
N PRO A 119 -59.36 -3.18 14.32
CA PRO A 119 -58.34 -3.75 13.45
C PRO A 119 -58.07 -5.24 13.68
N ASP A 120 -58.23 -5.72 14.92
CA ASP A 120 -58.02 -7.11 15.32
C ASP A 120 -59.26 -7.99 15.16
N TYR A 121 -60.41 -7.45 14.72
CA TYR A 121 -61.65 -8.21 14.52
C TYR A 121 -61.45 -9.45 13.61
N PRO A 122 -60.79 -9.37 12.43
CA PRO A 122 -60.60 -10.56 11.59
C PRO A 122 -59.79 -11.65 12.30
N ARG A 123 -58.78 -11.26 13.09
CA ARG A 123 -57.92 -12.18 13.84
C ARG A 123 -58.68 -12.83 15.00
N VAL A 124 -59.36 -12.03 15.81
CA VAL A 124 -59.99 -12.46 17.07
C VAL A 124 -61.34 -13.13 16.83
N CYS A 125 -62.16 -12.57 15.93
CA CYS A 125 -63.55 -12.98 15.73
C CYS A 125 -63.78 -13.89 14.53
N LEU A 126 -62.98 -13.75 13.48
CA LEU A 126 -63.05 -14.64 12.31
C LEU A 126 -61.98 -15.73 12.34
N GLY A 127 -61.04 -15.69 13.30
CA GLY A 127 -59.92 -16.63 13.36
C GLY A 127 -58.98 -16.54 12.15
N VAL A 128 -59.03 -15.42 11.41
CA VAL A 128 -58.16 -15.19 10.25
C VAL A 128 -56.77 -14.90 10.79
N THR A 129 -55.87 -15.86 10.65
CA THR A 129 -54.46 -15.63 10.90
C THR A 129 -53.94 -14.75 9.77
N THR A 130 -53.61 -13.48 10.06
CA THR A 130 -52.72 -12.73 9.18
C THR A 130 -51.39 -13.50 9.20
N PRO A 131 -50.89 -14.00 8.07
CA PRO A 131 -49.56 -14.59 8.05
C PRO A 131 -48.58 -13.56 8.62
N PRO A 132 -47.62 -13.96 9.46
CA PRO A 132 -46.59 -13.03 9.94
C PRO A 132 -45.99 -12.31 8.73
N PRO A 133 -45.62 -11.02 8.86
CA PRO A 133 -45.01 -10.28 7.76
C PRO A 133 -43.88 -11.15 7.21
N GLU A 134 -43.98 -11.49 5.93
CA GLU A 134 -43.02 -12.34 5.25
C GLU A 134 -41.67 -11.67 5.40
N GLN A 135 -40.82 -12.20 6.28
CA GLN A 135 -39.50 -11.66 6.53
C GLN A 135 -38.75 -11.75 5.19
N LYS A 136 -38.58 -10.60 4.54
CA LYS A 136 -37.87 -10.53 3.26
C LYS A 136 -36.41 -10.87 3.52
N ARG A 137 -36.02 -12.07 3.11
CA ARG A 137 -34.65 -12.56 3.22
C ARG A 137 -33.95 -12.35 1.89
N CYS A 138 -32.70 -11.94 1.93
CA CYS A 138 -31.86 -11.88 0.75
C CYS A 138 -31.27 -13.27 0.49
N TYR A 139 -31.20 -13.70 -0.77
CA TYR A 139 -30.45 -14.88 -1.17
C TYR A 139 -29.16 -14.45 -1.85
N HIS A 140 -28.03 -14.91 -1.34
CA HIS A 140 -26.71 -14.52 -1.82
C HIS A 140 -25.70 -15.65 -1.56
N ASP A 141 -24.88 -15.99 -2.55
CA ASP A 141 -23.86 -17.06 -2.48
C ASP A 141 -24.35 -18.38 -1.86
N GLY A 142 -25.55 -18.82 -2.23
CA GLY A 142 -26.10 -20.09 -1.76
C GLY A 142 -26.71 -20.05 -0.36
N ARG A 143 -26.72 -18.89 0.32
CA ARG A 143 -27.23 -18.70 1.68
C ARG A 143 -28.32 -17.62 1.74
N TYR A 144 -29.16 -17.72 2.75
CA TYR A 144 -30.24 -16.75 3.02
C TYR A 144 -29.90 -15.89 4.23
N TYR A 145 -29.93 -14.58 4.02
CA TYR A 145 -29.60 -13.54 5.00
C TYR A 145 -30.87 -12.83 5.48
N GLN A 146 -30.90 -12.50 6.77
CA GLN A 146 -31.93 -11.64 7.35
C GLN A 146 -31.70 -10.18 6.97
N GLN A 147 -32.74 -9.36 7.11
CA GLN A 147 -32.64 -7.92 6.88
C GLN A 147 -31.55 -7.29 7.78
N HIS A 148 -30.74 -6.39 7.20
CA HIS A 148 -29.55 -5.77 7.81
C HIS A 148 -28.42 -6.75 8.19
N GLU A 149 -28.57 -8.05 7.90
CA GLU A 149 -27.48 -9.00 8.06
C GLU A 149 -26.40 -8.70 7.03
N LYS A 150 -25.16 -8.69 7.50
CA LYS A 150 -23.98 -8.38 6.69
C LYS A 150 -23.22 -9.63 6.33
N THR A 151 -22.64 -9.63 5.14
CA THR A 151 -21.70 -10.65 4.70
C THR A 151 -20.56 -10.01 3.95
N GLN A 152 -19.52 -10.79 3.65
CA GLN A 152 -18.33 -10.28 3.00
C GLN A 152 -17.96 -11.17 1.81
N ASP A 153 -18.01 -10.54 0.64
CA ASP A 153 -17.69 -11.15 -0.64
C ASP A 153 -16.29 -10.73 -1.04
N ASN A 154 -15.31 -11.55 -0.67
CA ASN A 154 -13.91 -11.20 -0.85
C ASN A 154 -13.62 -9.83 -0.18
N CYS A 155 -13.29 -8.78 -0.93
CA CYS A 155 -13.06 -7.45 -0.36
C CYS A 155 -14.33 -6.60 -0.21
N ASN A 156 -15.47 -7.04 -0.75
CA ASN A 156 -16.69 -6.27 -0.76
C ASN A 156 -17.57 -6.56 0.45
N SER A 157 -18.05 -5.50 1.10
CA SER A 157 -19.03 -5.61 2.18
C SER A 157 -20.43 -5.61 1.59
N CYS A 158 -21.21 -6.62 1.94
CA CYS A 158 -22.58 -6.80 1.49
C CYS A 158 -23.56 -6.69 2.67
N GLU A 159 -24.68 -6.02 2.47
CA GLU A 159 -25.76 -5.89 3.46
C GLU A 159 -27.10 -6.21 2.82
N CYS A 160 -27.92 -7.02 3.51
CA CYS A 160 -29.27 -7.33 3.05
C CYS A 160 -30.22 -6.14 3.29
N GLY A 161 -30.72 -5.56 2.21
CA GLY A 161 -31.62 -4.41 2.22
C GLY A 161 -33.05 -4.73 2.67
N GLU A 162 -33.82 -3.68 2.94
CA GLU A 162 -35.21 -3.80 3.42
C GLU A 162 -36.18 -4.39 2.38
N HIS A 163 -35.78 -4.41 1.11
CA HIS A 163 -36.61 -4.94 0.02
C HIS A 163 -36.22 -6.37 -0.38
N GLY A 164 -35.29 -7.02 0.34
CA GLY A 164 -34.81 -8.37 0.05
C GLY A 164 -33.70 -8.43 -1.01
N ASP A 165 -33.15 -7.29 -1.41
CA ASP A 165 -31.99 -7.14 -2.29
C ASP A 165 -30.68 -7.09 -1.49
N MET A 166 -29.68 -7.85 -1.93
CA MET A 166 -28.33 -7.77 -1.37
C MET A 166 -27.59 -6.59 -1.98
N GLN A 167 -27.12 -5.66 -1.14
CA GLN A 167 -26.37 -4.48 -1.56
C GLN A 167 -24.91 -4.64 -1.19
N CYS A 168 -24.05 -4.78 -2.19
CA CYS A 168 -22.61 -4.93 -2.01
C CYS A 168 -21.85 -3.67 -2.45
N SER A 169 -20.74 -3.36 -1.79
CA SER A 169 -19.75 -2.45 -2.36
C SER A 169 -19.19 -3.00 -3.67
N ASN A 170 -18.66 -2.12 -4.52
CA ASN A 170 -18.09 -2.50 -5.83
C ASN A 170 -16.60 -2.11 -5.89
N ASN A 171 -15.83 -2.57 -4.92
CA ASN A 171 -14.40 -2.35 -4.81
C ASN A 171 -13.66 -3.40 -5.66
N LYS A 172 -12.58 -2.97 -6.32
CA LYS A 172 -11.68 -3.89 -7.02
C LYS A 172 -10.87 -4.66 -5.98
N CYS A 173 -11.04 -5.98 -5.93
CA CYS A 173 -10.31 -6.81 -4.99
C CYS A 173 -8.91 -7.18 -5.51
N LEU A 174 -7.95 -7.29 -4.60
CA LEU A 174 -6.59 -7.70 -4.90
C LEU A 174 -6.56 -9.11 -5.48
N VAL A 175 -7.27 -10.03 -4.82
CA VAL A 175 -7.55 -11.36 -5.35
C VAL A 175 -8.78 -11.29 -6.25
N ASN A 176 -8.62 -11.63 -7.53
CA ASN A 176 -9.63 -11.69 -8.56
C ASN A 176 -9.59 -13.13 -9.15
N PRO A 177 -10.61 -13.95 -8.84
CA PRO A 177 -10.68 -15.34 -9.33
C PRO A 177 -10.65 -15.46 -10.86
N GLU A 178 -11.26 -14.51 -11.59
CA GLU A 178 -11.29 -14.54 -13.06
C GLU A 178 -9.89 -14.30 -13.64
N LEU A 179 -9.16 -13.32 -13.10
CA LEU A 179 -7.77 -13.07 -13.50
C LEU A 179 -6.89 -14.30 -13.21
N LEU A 180 -7.01 -14.90 -12.03
CA LEU A 180 -6.26 -16.11 -11.70
C LEU A 180 -6.57 -17.26 -12.67
N GLN A 181 -7.83 -17.47 -13.02
CA GLN A 181 -8.22 -18.48 -14.00
C GLN A 181 -7.62 -18.21 -15.38
N GLN A 182 -7.59 -16.95 -15.83
CA GLN A 182 -6.95 -16.57 -17.10
C GLN A 182 -5.44 -16.84 -17.08
N LEU A 183 -4.74 -16.44 -16.02
CA LEU A 183 -3.30 -16.67 -15.87
C LEU A 183 -2.96 -18.17 -15.87
N GLN A 184 -3.78 -18.99 -15.21
CA GLN A 184 -3.61 -20.44 -15.19
C GLN A 184 -3.97 -21.09 -16.54
N GLY A 185 -4.94 -20.53 -17.27
CA GLY A 185 -5.33 -20.98 -18.61
C GLY A 185 -4.25 -20.76 -19.66
N ASP A 186 -3.58 -19.60 -19.64
CA ASP A 186 -2.51 -19.27 -20.60
C ASP A 186 -1.32 -20.22 -20.53
N LEU A 187 -1.05 -20.77 -19.35
CA LEU A 187 -0.01 -21.78 -19.16
C LEU A 187 -0.32 -23.09 -19.93
N LEU A 188 -1.60 -23.49 -20.02
CA LEU A 188 -2.01 -24.74 -20.65
C LEU A 188 -1.90 -24.72 -22.18
N ILE A 189 -1.98 -23.54 -22.80
CA ILE A 189 -1.88 -23.38 -24.27
C ILE A 189 -0.44 -23.64 -24.75
N THR A 190 0.56 -23.43 -23.89
CA THR A 190 1.98 -23.68 -24.20
C THR A 190 2.32 -25.16 -24.39
N GLY A 191 1.52 -26.08 -23.84
CA GLY A 191 1.67 -27.53 -24.05
C GLY A 191 1.20 -28.05 -25.41
N GLY A 192 0.59 -27.19 -26.23
CA GLY A 192 -0.12 -27.59 -27.44
C GLY A 192 0.10 -26.70 -28.64
N GLY A 193 1.29 -26.15 -28.87
CA GLY A 193 1.69 -25.54 -30.15
C GLY A 193 0.71 -24.52 -30.76
N GLY A 194 -0.12 -23.87 -29.95
CA GLY A 194 -1.23 -23.03 -30.39
C GLY A 194 -0.91 -21.56 -30.17
N THR A 195 -0.77 -20.81 -31.26
CA THR A 195 -0.74 -19.35 -31.22
C THR A 195 -2.13 -18.82 -30.91
N THR A 196 -2.39 -18.38 -29.68
CA THR A 196 -3.54 -17.51 -29.43
C THR A 196 -3.24 -16.12 -29.97
N ALA A 197 -4.25 -15.53 -30.61
CA ALA A 197 -4.19 -14.19 -31.16
C ALA A 197 -3.96 -13.17 -30.02
N GLY A 198 -2.71 -12.69 -29.91
CA GLY A 198 -2.37 -11.46 -29.18
C GLY A 198 -1.81 -11.60 -27.75
N GLY A 199 -1.64 -12.81 -27.19
CA GLY A 199 -1.09 -13.02 -25.85
C GLY A 199 0.33 -13.60 -25.87
N ARG A 200 1.27 -13.02 -25.11
CA ARG A 200 2.62 -13.57 -24.90
C ARG A 200 2.47 -14.81 -24.00
N ALA A 201 3.01 -15.96 -24.41
CA ALA A 201 2.98 -17.18 -23.61
C ALA A 201 3.67 -16.95 -22.24
N LEU A 202 2.95 -17.24 -21.13
CA LEU A 202 3.51 -17.07 -19.79
C LEU A 202 4.53 -18.17 -19.47
N THR A 203 5.67 -17.76 -18.93
CA THR A 203 6.78 -18.64 -18.51
C THR A 203 6.78 -18.91 -17.01
N TRP A 204 5.67 -18.56 -16.33
CA TRP A 204 5.53 -18.64 -14.88
C TRP A 204 4.14 -19.13 -14.49
N LYS A 205 4.01 -19.63 -13.26
CA LYS A 205 2.78 -20.20 -12.70
C LYS A 205 2.14 -19.23 -11.70
N ALA A 206 0.82 -19.09 -11.79
CA ALA A 206 0.02 -18.29 -10.87
C ALA A 206 -0.67 -19.15 -9.80
N THR A 207 -0.73 -18.65 -8.56
CA THR A 207 -1.46 -19.24 -7.43
C THR A 207 -2.15 -18.17 -6.60
N ASN A 208 -3.13 -18.56 -5.79
CA ASN A 208 -3.71 -17.70 -4.76
C ASN A 208 -2.89 -17.77 -3.45
N TYR A 209 -2.89 -16.67 -2.70
CA TYR A 209 -2.33 -16.57 -1.34
C TYR A 209 -3.40 -16.03 -0.38
N SER A 210 -3.63 -16.75 0.72
CA SER A 210 -4.64 -16.36 1.72
C SER A 210 -4.39 -14.98 2.32
N MET A 211 -3.13 -14.55 2.44
CA MET A 211 -2.76 -13.23 2.96
C MET A 211 -3.29 -12.05 2.12
N PHE A 212 -3.69 -12.29 0.87
CA PHE A 212 -4.24 -11.27 -0.03
C PHE A 212 -5.78 -11.31 -0.12
N TRP A 213 -6.41 -12.37 0.38
CA TRP A 213 -7.87 -12.51 0.32
C TRP A 213 -8.56 -11.44 1.18
N GLY A 214 -9.66 -10.88 0.67
CA GLY A 214 -10.42 -9.84 1.37
C GLY A 214 -9.79 -8.45 1.35
N LYS A 215 -8.70 -8.26 0.59
CA LYS A 215 -8.03 -6.96 0.45
C LYS A 215 -8.43 -6.27 -0.84
N GLU A 216 -8.54 -4.95 -0.77
CA GLU A 216 -8.74 -4.12 -1.96
C GLU A 216 -7.45 -4.02 -2.77
N LEU A 217 -7.58 -3.87 -4.09
CA LEU A 217 -6.44 -3.79 -5.00
C LEU A 217 -5.55 -2.59 -4.70
N ASN A 218 -6.15 -1.41 -4.48
CA ASN A 218 -5.39 -0.19 -4.15
C ASN A 218 -4.68 -0.31 -2.79
N ASP A 219 -5.32 -0.93 -1.81
CA ASP A 219 -4.74 -1.20 -0.49
C ASP A 219 -3.54 -2.16 -0.59
N GLY A 220 -3.67 -3.21 -1.40
CA GLY A 220 -2.58 -4.11 -1.75
C GLY A 220 -1.41 -3.40 -2.44
N MET A 221 -1.69 -2.57 -3.44
CA MET A 221 -0.65 -1.79 -4.13
C MET A 221 0.08 -0.87 -3.15
N LEU A 222 -0.65 -0.11 -2.35
CA LEU A 222 -0.07 0.80 -1.36
C LEU A 222 0.83 0.07 -0.35
N HIS A 223 0.33 -1.00 0.25
CA HIS A 223 0.99 -1.65 1.38
C HIS A 223 1.99 -2.76 1.01
N LYS A 224 1.98 -3.26 -0.22
CA LYS A 224 2.96 -4.26 -0.67
C LYS A 224 4.03 -3.71 -1.60
N THR A 225 3.78 -2.63 -2.36
CA THR A 225 4.80 -2.06 -3.26
C THR A 225 5.62 -0.97 -2.57
N GLY A 226 5.03 0.08 -2.00
CA GLY A 226 5.68 0.99 -1.03
C GLY A 226 6.92 1.78 -1.48
N THR A 227 7.29 1.83 -2.76
CA THR A 227 8.39 2.67 -3.25
C THR A 227 7.84 3.84 -4.04
N HIS A 228 8.38 5.03 -3.83
CA HIS A 228 8.02 6.21 -4.61
C HIS A 228 8.81 6.28 -5.90
N ASP A 229 8.16 6.72 -6.98
CA ASP A 229 8.84 7.01 -8.23
C ASP A 229 9.57 8.36 -8.12
N THR A 230 10.91 8.33 -8.07
CA THR A 230 11.72 9.54 -7.93
C THR A 230 12.44 9.91 -9.21
N THR A 231 12.49 11.22 -9.45
CA THR A 231 13.15 11.84 -10.60
C THR A 231 14.61 12.21 -10.35
N THR A 232 15.09 12.14 -9.10
CA THR A 232 16.51 12.37 -8.78
C THR A 232 17.31 11.24 -9.41
N ARG A 233 18.30 11.61 -10.24
CA ARG A 233 19.13 10.66 -10.96
C ARG A 233 20.52 10.71 -10.35
N LEU A 234 20.81 9.79 -9.42
CA LEU A 234 22.21 9.38 -9.24
C LEU A 234 22.81 9.07 -10.61
N TYR A 235 23.98 9.65 -10.89
CA TYR A 235 24.66 9.41 -12.17
C TYR A 235 25.06 7.93 -12.26
N PRO A 236 24.73 7.25 -13.37
CA PRO A 236 25.07 5.85 -13.52
C PRO A 236 26.58 5.69 -13.67
N ILE A 237 27.17 4.84 -12.84
CA ILE A 237 28.58 4.47 -12.91
C ILE A 237 28.73 3.32 -13.91
N HIS A 238 29.75 3.42 -14.76
CA HIS A 238 30.20 2.32 -15.60
C HIS A 238 31.30 1.53 -14.88
N LEU A 239 31.12 0.22 -14.79
CA LEU A 239 32.10 -0.67 -14.18
C LEU A 239 32.91 -1.34 -15.30
N PRO A 240 34.19 -0.99 -15.53
CA PRO A 240 34.99 -1.64 -16.56
C PRO A 240 35.27 -3.11 -16.18
N HIS A 241 34.85 -4.04 -17.04
CA HIS A 241 35.03 -5.47 -16.83
C HIS A 241 35.06 -6.24 -18.14
N ASN A 242 35.61 -7.46 -18.10
CA ASN A 242 35.56 -8.40 -19.21
C ASN A 242 34.21 -9.14 -19.20
N ARG A 243 33.38 -8.98 -20.23
CA ARG A 243 32.08 -9.68 -20.32
C ARG A 243 32.23 -11.21 -20.32
N ASN A 244 33.35 -11.72 -20.84
CA ASN A 244 33.59 -13.15 -20.95
C ASN A 244 33.89 -13.80 -19.59
N SER A 245 34.14 -13.03 -18.53
CA SER A 245 34.34 -13.55 -17.17
C SER A 245 33.05 -13.67 -16.37
N ILE A 246 31.91 -13.27 -16.91
CA ILE A 246 30.62 -13.36 -16.22
C ILE A 246 30.04 -14.77 -16.46
N PRO A 247 29.77 -15.56 -15.42
CA PRO A 247 29.19 -16.89 -15.58
C PRO A 247 27.73 -16.81 -16.07
N THR A 248 27.25 -17.87 -16.72
CA THR A 248 25.85 -17.95 -17.18
C THR A 248 24.85 -17.99 -16.02
N GLN A 249 25.27 -18.50 -14.86
CA GLN A 249 24.48 -18.58 -13.65
C GLN A 249 25.31 -18.12 -12.44
N PHE A 250 24.68 -17.39 -11.53
CA PHE A 250 25.29 -16.95 -10.29
C PHE A 250 24.22 -16.83 -9.20
N ASP A 251 24.57 -17.28 -8.00
CA ASP A 251 23.75 -17.11 -6.80
C ASP A 251 24.68 -16.68 -5.67
N ALA A 252 24.44 -15.48 -5.12
CA ALA A 252 25.26 -14.92 -4.05
C ALA A 252 25.30 -15.84 -2.82
N ARG A 253 24.25 -16.64 -2.57
CA ARG A 253 24.18 -17.58 -1.44
C ARG A 253 25.20 -18.71 -1.56
N ASN A 254 25.56 -19.10 -2.79
CA ASN A 254 26.59 -20.11 -3.03
C ASN A 254 28.00 -19.54 -2.85
N LYS A 255 28.22 -18.27 -3.21
CA LYS A 255 29.52 -17.61 -3.08
C LYS A 255 29.82 -17.16 -1.64
N TRP A 256 28.82 -16.65 -0.95
CA TRP A 256 28.91 -16.15 0.42
C TRP A 256 27.88 -16.84 1.33
N PRO A 257 28.09 -18.14 1.62
CA PRO A 257 27.16 -18.89 2.45
C PRO A 257 27.04 -18.26 3.85
N ASN A 258 25.80 -18.18 4.35
CA ASN A 258 25.42 -17.56 5.63
C ASN A 258 25.60 -16.03 5.74
N TRP A 259 26.07 -15.35 4.69
CA TRP A 259 26.19 -13.88 4.69
C TRP A 259 25.07 -13.19 3.93
N ILE A 260 24.33 -13.95 3.13
CA ILE A 260 23.16 -13.44 2.39
C ILE A 260 21.91 -13.71 3.24
N SER A 261 21.26 -12.63 3.66
CA SER A 261 20.02 -12.69 4.43
C SER A 261 18.88 -13.38 3.67
N ARG A 262 18.01 -14.06 4.40
CA ARG A 262 16.79 -14.69 3.87
C ARG A 262 15.74 -13.64 3.51
N PRO A 263 14.75 -13.97 2.64
CA PRO A 263 13.60 -13.11 2.41
C PRO A 263 12.90 -12.74 3.71
N ARG A 264 12.50 -11.47 3.80
CA ARG A 264 11.88 -10.88 5.00
C ARG A 264 10.40 -10.60 4.71
N ASP A 265 9.61 -10.27 5.73
CA ASP A 265 8.22 -9.86 5.55
C ASP A 265 7.98 -8.44 6.05
N GLN A 266 7.60 -7.55 5.14
CA GLN A 266 7.18 -6.18 5.43
C GLN A 266 5.77 -6.11 6.02
N GLY A 267 5.03 -7.22 6.10
CA GLY A 267 3.65 -7.23 6.58
C GLY A 267 2.74 -6.38 5.69
N TRP A 268 1.76 -5.71 6.31
CA TRP A 268 0.82 -4.82 5.63
C TRP A 268 1.25 -3.36 5.76
N CYS A 269 2.48 -3.06 5.37
CA CYS A 269 3.10 -1.75 5.44
C CYS A 269 3.89 -1.53 4.16
N GLY A 270 3.67 -0.40 3.47
CA GLY A 270 4.33 -0.02 2.22
C GLY A 270 5.78 0.38 2.44
N SER A 271 6.59 -0.52 3.00
CA SER A 271 7.95 -0.27 3.48
C SER A 271 9.03 -1.03 2.71
N SER A 272 8.73 -1.52 1.50
CA SER A 272 9.74 -2.21 0.67
C SER A 272 11.01 -1.38 0.48
N TRP A 273 10.86 -0.06 0.36
CA TRP A 273 11.95 0.91 0.24
C TRP A 273 12.95 0.79 1.40
N ALA A 274 12.46 0.51 2.60
CA ALA A 274 13.28 0.31 3.79
C ALA A 274 13.84 -1.11 3.84
N PHE A 275 13.00 -2.12 3.60
CA PHE A 275 13.42 -3.53 3.64
C PHE A 275 14.50 -3.87 2.61
N SER A 276 14.35 -3.43 1.37
CA SER A 276 15.35 -3.67 0.32
C SER A 276 16.65 -2.92 0.60
N THR A 277 16.58 -1.69 1.12
CA THR A 277 17.77 -0.90 1.53
C THR A 277 18.55 -1.64 2.62
N ILE A 278 17.84 -2.06 3.68
CA ILE A 278 18.43 -2.66 4.87
C ILE A 278 18.96 -4.07 4.61
N THR A 279 18.27 -4.89 3.81
CA THR A 279 18.75 -6.23 3.45
C THR A 279 19.99 -6.16 2.56
N VAL A 280 20.05 -5.24 1.60
CA VAL A 280 21.27 -4.99 0.81
C VAL A 280 22.42 -4.53 1.69
N ALA A 281 22.17 -3.58 2.61
CA ALA A 281 23.19 -3.11 3.54
C ALA A 281 23.69 -4.21 4.47
N THR A 282 22.79 -5.05 4.96
CA THR A 282 23.09 -6.22 5.82
C THR A 282 24.03 -7.19 5.11
N ASP A 283 23.69 -7.61 3.88
CA ASP A 283 24.49 -8.57 3.14
C ASP A 283 25.87 -8.01 2.80
N ARG A 284 25.92 -6.74 2.36
CA ARG A 284 27.18 -6.07 2.02
C ARG A 284 28.06 -5.85 3.24
N LEU A 285 27.47 -5.55 4.39
CA LEU A 285 28.22 -5.45 5.65
C LEU A 285 28.93 -6.77 5.95
N ALA A 286 28.25 -7.91 5.83
CA ALA A 286 28.85 -9.22 6.04
C ALA A 286 29.94 -9.53 4.99
N ILE A 287 29.69 -9.23 3.72
CA ILE A 287 30.65 -9.47 2.62
C ILE A 287 31.91 -8.62 2.77
N GLU A 288 31.75 -7.31 2.96
CA GLU A 288 32.85 -6.34 3.01
C GLU A 288 33.65 -6.43 4.31
N SER A 289 33.00 -6.82 5.42
CA SER A 289 33.69 -7.13 6.67
C SER A 289 34.30 -8.53 6.70
N HIS A 290 34.25 -9.29 5.60
CA HIS A 290 34.74 -10.68 5.54
C HIS A 290 34.15 -11.59 6.63
N GLY A 291 32.87 -11.39 6.96
CA GLY A 291 32.14 -12.18 7.95
C GLY A 291 32.39 -11.76 9.40
N HIS A 292 33.09 -10.65 9.65
CA HIS A 292 33.26 -10.13 11.00
C HIS A 292 32.01 -9.42 11.55
N GLU A 293 31.14 -8.90 10.68
CA GLU A 293 29.87 -8.27 11.04
C GLU A 293 28.72 -8.98 10.32
N ILE A 294 28.18 -10.02 10.94
CA ILE A 294 27.00 -10.76 10.45
C ILE A 294 25.82 -10.41 11.35
N VAL A 295 25.19 -9.27 11.06
CA VAL A 295 24.09 -8.71 11.85
C VAL A 295 22.94 -8.33 10.94
N MET A 296 21.70 -8.54 11.40
CA MET A 296 20.52 -8.07 10.69
C MET A 296 20.28 -6.61 11.05
N LEU A 297 20.35 -5.70 10.09
CA LEU A 297 20.06 -4.29 10.31
C LEU A 297 18.54 -4.06 10.44
N SER A 298 18.13 -3.01 11.18
CA SER A 298 16.71 -2.72 11.45
C SER A 298 16.05 -1.89 10.33
N PRO A 299 15.01 -2.43 9.65
CA PRO A 299 14.14 -1.64 8.78
C PRO A 299 13.22 -0.72 9.59
N GLN A 300 12.86 -1.08 10.82
CA GLN A 300 12.01 -0.25 11.66
C GLN A 300 12.66 1.10 12.00
N ASN A 301 13.98 1.09 12.27
CA ASN A 301 14.72 2.32 12.47
C ASN A 301 14.55 3.25 11.26
N LEU A 302 14.72 2.73 10.05
CA LEU A 302 14.62 3.54 8.84
C LEU A 302 13.18 4.04 8.63
N ILE A 303 12.18 3.18 8.82
CA ILE A 303 10.75 3.50 8.69
C ILE A 303 10.32 4.60 9.67
N SER A 304 10.75 4.51 10.92
CA SER A 304 10.33 5.44 11.98
C SER A 304 11.15 6.73 12.03
N CYS A 305 12.40 6.73 11.55
CA CYS A 305 13.34 7.84 11.77
C CYS A 305 13.76 8.60 10.51
N ASP A 306 13.71 8.00 9.32
CA ASP A 306 13.89 8.76 8.07
C ASP A 306 12.56 9.39 7.69
N THR A 307 12.32 10.63 8.14
CA THR A 307 11.04 11.34 7.93
C THR A 307 11.09 12.35 6.79
N LYS A 308 12.27 12.60 6.21
CA LYS A 308 12.45 13.64 5.19
C LYS A 308 12.08 13.12 3.81
N LEU A 309 10.90 13.52 3.33
CA LEU A 309 10.32 13.05 2.06
C LEU A 309 10.07 11.53 2.06
N GLN A 310 9.83 10.97 3.24
CA GLN A 310 9.41 9.57 3.41
C GLN A 310 8.07 9.56 4.15
N GLN A 311 7.28 8.51 3.93
CA GLN A 311 5.95 8.36 4.52
C GLN A 311 5.80 7.01 5.23
N GLY A 312 6.90 6.42 5.71
CA GLY A 312 6.88 5.17 6.47
C GLY A 312 6.19 4.03 5.70
N CYS A 313 4.99 3.65 6.15
CA CYS A 313 4.15 2.61 5.56
C CYS A 313 3.32 3.03 4.34
N GLU A 314 3.34 4.30 3.96
CA GLU A 314 2.71 4.80 2.73
C GLU A 314 3.72 4.93 1.57
N GLY A 315 5.01 4.79 1.86
CA GLY A 315 6.06 4.67 0.85
C GLY A 315 7.29 5.51 1.13
N GLY A 316 8.33 5.28 0.32
CA GLY A 316 9.59 5.99 0.44
C GLY A 316 10.50 5.98 -0.79
N ASN A 317 11.48 6.87 -0.75
CA ASN A 317 12.46 7.16 -1.78
C ASN A 317 13.78 6.42 -1.47
N LEU A 318 14.25 5.60 -2.42
CA LEU A 318 15.44 4.76 -2.21
C LEU A 318 16.72 5.58 -2.01
N GLU A 319 16.93 6.64 -2.80
CA GLU A 319 18.13 7.48 -2.65
C GLU A 319 18.18 8.22 -1.31
N ARG A 320 17.00 8.57 -0.76
CA ARG A 320 16.90 9.21 0.56
C ARG A 320 17.22 8.22 1.67
N ALA A 321 16.75 6.98 1.54
CA ALA A 321 17.07 5.92 2.47
C ALA A 321 18.59 5.69 2.55
N TRP A 322 19.28 5.60 1.41
CA TRP A 322 20.75 5.51 1.39
C TRP A 322 21.44 6.75 1.94
N HIS A 323 20.92 7.95 1.65
CA HIS A 323 21.43 9.19 2.24
C HIS A 323 21.28 9.20 3.77
N TYR A 324 20.17 8.66 4.30
CA TYR A 324 19.96 8.50 5.73
C TYR A 324 20.98 7.53 6.33
N LEU A 325 21.16 6.33 5.75
CA LEU A 325 22.18 5.37 6.19
C LEU A 325 23.59 5.97 6.19
N ARG A 326 23.92 6.82 5.22
CA ARG A 326 25.21 7.53 5.17
C ARG A 326 25.38 8.53 6.31
N ARG A 327 24.36 9.37 6.56
CA ARG A 327 24.48 10.51 7.50
C ARG A 327 24.24 10.10 8.95
N ASN A 328 23.16 9.36 9.16
CA ASN A 328 22.64 8.98 10.45
C ASN A 328 23.10 7.56 10.78
N GLY A 329 22.95 6.63 9.84
CA GLY A 329 23.12 5.21 10.10
C GLY A 329 21.92 4.61 10.80
N VAL A 330 21.96 3.29 11.00
CA VAL A 330 20.88 2.51 11.60
C VAL A 330 21.41 1.57 12.67
N VAL A 331 20.54 1.09 13.55
CA VAL A 331 20.82 0.01 14.50
C VAL A 331 20.48 -1.36 13.90
N ASP A 332 20.83 -2.43 14.62
CA ASP A 332 20.39 -3.78 14.30
C ASP A 332 18.93 -4.06 14.71
N GLU A 333 18.40 -5.17 14.17
CA GLU A 333 17.03 -5.63 14.41
C GLU A 333 16.77 -5.96 15.88
N GLU A 334 17.76 -6.49 16.61
CA GLU A 334 17.61 -6.80 18.04
C GLU A 334 17.35 -5.52 18.84
N CYS A 335 18.05 -4.45 18.49
CA CYS A 335 17.93 -3.13 19.12
C CYS A 335 16.63 -2.41 18.74
N TYR A 336 16.20 -2.47 17.47
CA TYR A 336 14.94 -1.88 17.03
C TYR A 336 14.12 -2.87 16.18
N PRO A 337 13.38 -3.79 16.83
CA PRO A 337 12.63 -4.82 16.14
C PRO A 337 11.52 -4.26 15.26
N TYR A 338 11.24 -4.94 14.15
CA TYR A 338 10.14 -4.61 13.25
C TYR A 338 8.78 -4.88 13.89
N THR A 339 7.88 -3.89 13.81
CA THR A 339 6.49 -4.03 14.23
C THR A 339 5.57 -3.85 13.02
N SER A 340 4.85 -4.91 12.65
CA SER A 340 4.13 -5.04 11.37
C SER A 340 2.84 -4.21 11.25
N VAL A 341 2.59 -3.24 12.14
CA VAL A 341 1.28 -2.60 12.29
C VAL A 341 1.26 -1.24 11.58
N SER A 342 0.52 -1.20 10.46
CA SER A 342 0.36 -0.03 9.56
C SER A 342 -0.09 1.26 10.24
N SER A 343 -0.73 1.16 11.42
CA SER A 343 -1.29 2.30 12.16
C SER A 343 -0.48 2.72 13.40
N LEU A 344 0.58 1.98 13.77
CA LEU A 344 1.41 2.26 14.95
C LEU A 344 2.78 2.86 14.60
N SER A 345 3.31 2.58 13.41
CA SER A 345 4.68 2.99 13.01
C SER A 345 4.88 4.51 12.92
N VAL A 346 3.82 5.29 12.68
CA VAL A 346 3.84 6.76 12.73
C VAL A 346 3.51 7.29 14.14
N LYS A 347 2.71 6.56 14.93
CA LYS A 347 2.26 7.02 16.26
C LYS A 347 3.33 6.90 17.34
N GLU A 348 4.21 5.91 17.27
CA GLU A 348 5.30 5.77 18.26
C GLU A 348 6.51 6.66 17.98
N GLY A 349 6.61 7.24 16.77
CA GLY A 349 7.71 8.12 16.38
C GLY A 349 9.08 7.44 16.35
N CYS A 350 10.11 8.22 15.99
CA CYS A 350 11.49 7.74 16.01
C CYS A 350 11.99 7.57 17.45
N LYS A 351 12.38 6.34 17.83
CA LYS A 351 12.97 6.03 19.14
C LYS A 351 14.48 6.31 19.22
N ILE A 352 15.14 6.56 18.09
CA ILE A 352 16.57 6.89 18.05
C ILE A 352 16.76 8.37 18.38
N PRO A 353 17.51 8.73 19.44
CA PRO A 353 17.75 10.11 19.82
C PRO A 353 18.58 10.83 18.74
N THR A 354 18.32 12.12 18.58
CA THR A 354 19.06 12.96 17.61
C THR A 354 20.45 13.37 18.10
N ARG A 355 20.77 13.13 19.38
CA ARG A 355 22.07 13.40 20.00
C ARG A 355 22.66 12.13 20.61
N TYR A 356 23.97 11.96 20.42
CA TYR A 356 24.70 10.74 20.76
C TYR A 356 24.93 10.55 22.27
N ASP A 357 24.52 11.50 23.11
CA ASP A 357 24.72 11.50 24.56
C ASP A 357 23.62 10.75 25.35
N ASN A 358 22.54 10.32 24.70
CA ASN A 358 21.36 9.72 25.35
C ASN A 358 20.91 8.38 24.73
N PHE A 359 21.85 7.50 24.35
CA PHE A 359 21.53 6.15 23.86
C PHE A 359 20.92 5.23 24.95
N THR A 360 20.97 5.63 26.21
CA THR A 360 20.43 4.92 27.40
C THR A 360 18.90 4.85 27.47
N THR A 361 18.17 5.34 26.45
CA THR A 361 16.70 5.32 26.40
C THR A 361 16.14 4.53 25.22
N ILE A 362 17.01 3.96 24.37
CA ILE A 362 16.59 3.10 23.28
C ILE A 362 16.37 1.69 23.86
N PRO A 363 15.34 0.92 23.45
CA PRO A 363 15.07 -0.43 23.97
C PRO A 363 16.17 -1.50 23.79
N CYS A 364 17.39 -1.10 23.44
CA CYS A 364 18.51 -1.96 23.07
C CYS A 364 19.32 -2.48 24.28
N ASP A 365 18.88 -2.16 25.50
CA ASP A 365 19.62 -2.35 26.75
C ASP A 365 19.56 -3.79 27.32
N ASP A 366 18.89 -4.74 26.66
CA ASP A 366 18.72 -6.09 27.21
C ASP A 366 19.87 -7.07 26.89
N TYR A 367 21.11 -6.58 26.89
CA TYR A 367 22.29 -7.44 26.81
C TYR A 367 23.20 -7.15 28.02
N ASN A 368 22.90 -7.83 29.12
CA ASN A 368 23.81 -7.93 30.26
C ASN A 368 25.11 -8.59 29.77
N GLU A 369 26.21 -7.83 29.86
CA GLU A 369 27.59 -8.09 29.39
C GLU A 369 27.94 -7.54 27.99
N VAL A 370 28.79 -6.50 27.99
CA VAL A 370 29.40 -5.78 26.83
C VAL A 370 28.64 -4.54 26.33
N SER A 371 28.38 -3.61 27.27
CA SER A 371 27.93 -2.23 27.00
C SER A 371 28.99 -1.31 26.37
N GLU A 372 30.15 -1.81 25.94
CA GLU A 372 31.19 -0.99 25.28
C GLU A 372 31.11 -1.00 23.73
N ARG A 373 30.21 -1.78 23.10
CA ARG A 373 30.20 -1.94 21.62
C ARG A 373 28.97 -1.41 20.89
N ARG A 374 27.86 -1.10 21.58
CA ARG A 374 26.55 -0.83 20.95
C ARG A 374 26.16 0.64 20.77
N GLU A 375 27.06 1.60 21.09
CA GLU A 375 26.90 3.03 20.73
C GLU A 375 27.01 3.31 19.20
N LYS A 376 27.16 2.27 18.37
CA LYS A 376 27.64 2.38 16.99
C LYS A 376 26.54 2.12 15.97
N LEU A 377 25.97 3.21 15.43
CA LEU A 377 25.13 3.19 14.23
C LEU A 377 25.91 2.63 13.03
N TYR A 378 25.32 1.68 12.32
CA TYR A 378 25.83 1.14 11.05
C TYR A 378 25.60 2.18 9.95
N LYS A 379 26.69 2.64 9.33
CA LYS A 379 26.65 3.67 8.29
C LYS A 379 27.11 3.12 6.95
N ALA A 380 26.64 3.76 5.90
CA ALA A 380 27.05 3.45 4.54
C ALA A 380 27.90 4.58 3.93
N GLU A 381 28.68 4.27 2.91
CA GLU A 381 29.30 5.24 2.02
C GLU A 381 28.24 5.89 1.10
N PRO A 382 28.60 6.88 0.25
CA PRO A 382 27.66 7.38 -0.76
C PRO A 382 27.16 6.25 -1.68
N ALA A 383 25.85 6.06 -1.75
CA ALA A 383 25.25 5.17 -2.72
C ALA A 383 25.44 5.67 -4.15
N TYR A 384 25.50 4.74 -5.08
CA TYR A 384 25.64 5.01 -6.50
C TYR A 384 24.70 4.13 -7.33
N ARG A 385 24.36 4.62 -8.52
CA ARG A 385 23.52 3.90 -9.47
C ARG A 385 24.41 3.14 -10.45
N ILE A 386 24.05 1.90 -10.73
CA ILE A 386 24.71 1.10 -11.77
C ILE A 386 24.05 1.44 -13.10
N ARG A 387 24.84 1.52 -14.17
CA ARG A 387 24.33 1.67 -15.52
C ARG A 387 23.37 0.52 -15.86
N SER A 388 22.23 0.84 -16.49
CA SER A 388 21.22 -0.11 -16.97
C SER A 388 21.76 -0.96 -18.13
N ARG A 389 22.65 -1.90 -17.78
CA ARG A 389 23.31 -2.83 -18.68
C ARG A 389 23.54 -4.13 -17.92
N GLU A 390 22.99 -5.22 -18.45
CA GLU A 390 23.02 -6.57 -17.86
C GLU A 390 24.39 -6.92 -17.27
N SER A 391 25.46 -6.78 -18.07
CA SER A 391 26.82 -7.13 -17.66
C SER A 391 27.35 -6.29 -16.49
N ASP A 392 26.99 -5.01 -16.41
CA ASP A 392 27.45 -4.11 -15.34
C ASP A 392 26.75 -4.48 -14.02
N ILE A 393 25.46 -4.84 -14.08
CA ILE A 393 24.68 -5.32 -12.92
C ILE A 393 25.20 -6.68 -12.45
N GLN A 394 25.41 -7.62 -13.37
CA GLN A 394 25.98 -8.94 -13.05
C GLN A 394 27.35 -8.82 -12.40
N TYR A 395 28.22 -7.97 -12.96
CA TYR A 395 29.56 -7.74 -12.44
C TYR A 395 29.51 -7.23 -11.00
N GLU A 396 28.70 -6.21 -10.71
CA GLU A 396 28.56 -5.69 -9.35
C GLU A 396 28.06 -6.76 -8.37
N ILE A 397 27.03 -7.53 -8.75
CA ILE A 397 26.47 -8.57 -7.89
C ILE A 397 27.52 -9.64 -7.56
N MET A 398 28.27 -10.12 -8.56
CA MET A 398 29.27 -11.17 -8.30
C MET A 398 30.49 -10.66 -7.55
N THR A 399 30.86 -9.39 -7.61
CA THR A 399 32.05 -8.87 -6.92
C THR A 399 31.76 -8.23 -5.58
N GLY A 400 30.66 -7.48 -5.48
CA GLY A 400 30.28 -6.68 -4.32
C GLY A 400 29.06 -7.18 -3.55
N GLY A 401 28.38 -8.22 -4.06
CA GLY A 401 27.19 -8.76 -3.42
C GLY A 401 25.89 -8.11 -3.89
N PRO A 402 24.75 -8.48 -3.28
CA PRO A 402 23.42 -8.09 -3.73
C PRO A 402 23.23 -6.59 -3.95
N VAL A 403 22.32 -6.24 -4.86
CA VAL A 403 21.99 -4.86 -5.24
C VAL A 403 20.50 -4.60 -5.05
N GLN A 404 20.15 -3.33 -4.83
CA GLN A 404 18.76 -2.90 -4.74
C GLN A 404 18.24 -2.54 -6.13
N ALA A 405 17.05 -3.03 -6.47
CA ALA A 405 16.37 -2.69 -7.73
C ALA A 405 14.99 -2.12 -7.44
N LYS A 406 14.55 -1.15 -8.25
CA LYS A 406 13.16 -0.71 -8.32
C LYS A 406 12.49 -1.44 -9.48
N MET A 407 11.27 -1.94 -9.28
CA MET A 407 10.44 -2.49 -10.33
C MET A 407 9.01 -1.94 -10.23
N ARG A 408 8.29 -1.98 -11.35
CA ARG A 408 6.85 -1.79 -11.41
C ARG A 408 6.16 -3.11 -11.05
N VAL A 409 5.07 -3.02 -10.30
CA VAL A 409 4.25 -4.15 -9.90
C VAL A 409 2.83 -3.92 -10.37
N GLU A 410 2.30 -4.93 -11.05
CA GLU A 410 0.93 -5.02 -11.54
C GLU A 410 0.18 -6.11 -10.76
N GLN A 411 -1.13 -6.21 -10.92
CA GLN A 411 -1.97 -7.09 -10.11
C GLN A 411 -1.61 -8.59 -10.25
N ASP A 412 -1.24 -9.01 -11.46
CA ASP A 412 -0.82 -10.38 -11.77
C ASP A 412 0.43 -10.84 -10.99
N PHE A 413 1.37 -9.94 -10.68
CA PHE A 413 2.55 -10.27 -9.88
C PHE A 413 2.20 -10.79 -8.47
N PHE A 414 1.07 -10.37 -7.89
CA PHE A 414 0.62 -10.87 -6.58
C PHE A 414 0.33 -12.39 -6.60
N TYR A 415 0.05 -12.97 -7.77
CA TYR A 415 -0.19 -14.39 -7.93
C TYR A 415 1.06 -15.20 -8.26
N TYR A 416 2.22 -14.58 -8.44
CA TYR A 416 3.43 -15.31 -8.82
C TYR A 416 3.71 -16.47 -7.85
N ARG A 417 3.89 -17.68 -8.39
CA ARG A 417 4.28 -18.89 -7.64
C ARG A 417 5.68 -19.35 -8.00
N SER A 418 5.98 -19.50 -9.28
CA SER A 418 7.26 -20.03 -9.76
C SER A 418 7.45 -19.81 -11.26
N GLY A 419 8.67 -19.97 -11.74
CA GLY A 419 9.06 -19.77 -13.15
C GLY A 419 9.65 -18.38 -13.38
N VAL A 420 9.79 -17.96 -14.64
CA VAL A 420 10.34 -16.63 -14.95
C VAL A 420 9.19 -15.66 -15.21
N TYR A 421 9.00 -14.73 -14.28
CA TYR A 421 7.97 -13.70 -14.36
C TYR A 421 8.21 -12.74 -15.53
N SER A 422 7.12 -12.41 -16.20
CA SER A 422 6.94 -11.26 -17.08
C SER A 422 5.47 -10.82 -16.97
N SER A 423 5.19 -9.52 -17.11
CA SER A 423 3.81 -9.03 -17.04
C SER A 423 2.95 -9.75 -18.08
N SER A 424 1.79 -10.21 -17.63
CA SER A 424 0.81 -10.88 -18.47
C SER A 424 0.09 -9.91 -19.41
N GLY A 425 0.13 -8.61 -19.14
CA GLY A 425 -0.69 -7.60 -19.82
C GLY A 425 -2.20 -7.73 -19.55
N ARG A 426 -2.61 -8.57 -18.58
CA ARG A 426 -4.02 -8.78 -18.20
C ARG A 426 -4.47 -7.96 -17.01
N SER A 427 -3.51 -7.43 -16.24
CA SER A 427 -3.76 -6.50 -15.14
C SER A 427 -4.37 -5.19 -15.65
N ASP A 428 -5.11 -4.48 -14.79
CA ASP A 428 -5.56 -3.14 -15.10
C ASP A 428 -4.35 -2.20 -15.27
N PRO A 429 -4.11 -1.63 -16.47
CA PRO A 429 -2.92 -0.80 -16.73
C PRO A 429 -2.94 0.52 -15.95
N HIS A 430 -4.07 0.91 -15.37
CA HIS A 430 -4.19 2.11 -14.55
C HIS A 430 -3.90 1.88 -13.07
N VAL A 431 -3.73 0.62 -12.64
CA VAL A 431 -3.48 0.27 -11.24
C VAL A 431 -2.17 -0.49 -11.12
N MET A 432 -1.12 0.25 -10.81
CA MET A 432 0.25 -0.25 -10.61
C MET A 432 0.90 0.44 -9.42
N GLY A 433 1.90 -0.22 -8.84
CA GLY A 433 2.74 0.34 -7.80
C GLY A 433 4.22 0.19 -8.12
N HIS A 434 5.07 1.03 -7.53
CA HIS A 434 6.52 0.81 -7.57
C HIS A 434 6.95 0.08 -6.30
N HIS A 435 7.77 -0.94 -6.50
CA HIS A 435 8.29 -1.81 -5.46
C HIS A 435 9.82 -1.85 -5.54
N SER A 436 10.48 -2.06 -4.41
CA SER A 436 11.93 -2.22 -4.39
C SER A 436 12.30 -3.56 -3.79
N VAL A 437 13.24 -4.22 -4.46
CA VAL A 437 13.61 -5.61 -4.24
C VAL A 437 15.13 -5.74 -4.24
N ARG A 438 15.63 -6.90 -3.82
CA ARG A 438 17.07 -7.18 -3.75
C ARG A 438 17.42 -8.26 -4.77
N ILE A 439 18.25 -7.93 -5.75
CA ILE A 439 18.76 -8.90 -6.73
C ILE A 439 19.98 -9.60 -6.13
N ILE A 440 19.93 -10.93 -6.06
CA ILE A 440 20.97 -11.77 -5.45
C ILE A 440 21.70 -12.66 -6.45
N GLY A 441 21.25 -12.70 -7.70
CA GLY A 441 21.84 -13.57 -8.71
C GLY A 441 21.13 -13.53 -10.05
N TRP A 442 21.50 -14.46 -10.92
CA TRP A 442 20.89 -14.64 -12.24
C TRP A 442 21.09 -16.07 -12.73
N GLY A 443 20.35 -16.42 -13.77
CA GLY A 443 20.57 -17.67 -14.48
C GLY A 443 19.93 -17.70 -15.84
N GLU A 444 19.94 -18.89 -16.42
CA GLU A 444 19.28 -19.23 -17.68
C GLU A 444 18.60 -20.58 -17.49
N GLU A 445 17.32 -20.67 -17.82
CA GLU A 445 16.59 -21.93 -17.82
C GLU A 445 16.18 -22.33 -19.23
N VAL A 446 16.30 -23.62 -19.55
CA VAL A 446 15.80 -24.15 -20.82
C VAL A 446 14.29 -24.29 -20.69
N SER A 447 13.54 -23.48 -21.43
CA SER A 447 12.11 -23.67 -21.54
C SER A 447 11.81 -24.76 -22.57
N PRO A 448 10.99 -25.77 -22.26
CA PRO A 448 10.57 -26.77 -23.25
C PRO A 448 9.68 -26.16 -24.35
N TYR A 449 9.19 -24.93 -24.14
CA TYR A 449 8.27 -24.24 -25.04
C TYR A 449 8.94 -23.17 -25.90
N LEU A 450 10.16 -22.74 -25.54
CA LEU A 450 10.91 -21.74 -26.29
C LEU A 450 12.12 -22.38 -26.94
N GLY A 451 12.41 -21.99 -28.18
CA GLY A 451 13.60 -22.46 -28.91
C GLY A 451 14.93 -21.90 -28.39
N HIS A 452 14.93 -21.19 -27.26
CA HIS A 452 16.11 -20.59 -26.64
C HIS A 452 15.95 -20.55 -25.10
N PRO A 453 17.07 -20.53 -24.34
CA PRO A 453 17.02 -20.38 -22.89
C PRO A 453 16.40 -19.04 -22.45
N ILE A 454 15.59 -19.07 -21.41
CA ILE A 454 15.06 -17.87 -20.77
C ILE A 454 16.07 -17.39 -19.74
N LYS A 455 16.52 -16.14 -19.91
CA LYS A 455 17.39 -15.46 -18.96
C LYS A 455 16.56 -14.86 -17.83
N TYR A 456 17.02 -15.01 -16.59
CA TYR A 456 16.34 -14.41 -15.44
C TYR A 456 17.30 -13.76 -14.45
N TRP A 457 16.78 -12.78 -13.70
CA TRP A 457 17.33 -12.33 -12.43
C TRP A 457 16.74 -13.17 -11.30
N LEU A 458 17.56 -13.53 -10.31
CA LEU A 458 17.13 -14.15 -9.06
C LEU A 458 16.97 -13.05 -8.01
N VAL A 459 15.75 -12.89 -7.51
CA VAL A 459 15.37 -11.71 -6.72
C VAL A 459 14.72 -12.13 -5.42
N SER A 460 15.14 -11.51 -4.32
CA SER A 460 14.53 -11.63 -3.00
C SER A 460 13.45 -10.57 -2.83
N ASN A 461 12.23 -11.02 -2.54
CA ASN A 461 11.11 -10.17 -2.19
C ASN A 461 11.11 -9.86 -0.67
N SER A 462 10.20 -8.99 -0.24
CA SER A 462 9.95 -8.61 1.16
C SER A 462 8.52 -8.97 1.62
N TRP A 463 7.93 -10.05 1.09
CA TRP A 463 6.56 -10.50 1.40
C TRP A 463 6.50 -11.84 2.16
N GLY A 464 7.60 -12.23 2.81
CA GLY A 464 7.71 -13.48 3.56
C GLY A 464 8.03 -14.70 2.69
N GLU A 465 8.45 -15.78 3.35
CA GLU A 465 8.90 -17.01 2.69
C GLU A 465 7.74 -17.82 2.08
N ASP A 466 6.50 -17.61 2.52
CA ASP A 466 5.33 -18.32 1.99
C ASP A 466 4.96 -17.91 0.56
N TRP A 467 5.44 -16.74 0.12
CA TRP A 467 5.18 -16.19 -1.20
C TRP A 467 6.21 -16.64 -2.24
N GLY A 468 5.78 -16.95 -3.45
CA GLY A 468 6.65 -17.28 -4.57
C GLY A 468 7.48 -18.55 -4.32
N GLU A 469 8.77 -18.45 -4.61
CA GLU A 469 9.76 -19.52 -4.47
C GLU A 469 10.53 -19.32 -3.15
N GLU A 470 9.86 -19.60 -2.02
CA GLU A 470 10.42 -19.40 -0.66
C GLU A 470 10.78 -17.93 -0.39
N GLY A 471 9.92 -17.00 -0.79
CA GLY A 471 10.13 -15.55 -0.71
C GLY A 471 10.99 -14.98 -1.85
N LEU A 472 11.45 -15.82 -2.77
CA LEU A 472 12.16 -15.43 -3.98
C LEU A 472 11.22 -15.40 -5.19
N PHE A 473 11.65 -14.71 -6.23
CA PHE A 473 11.09 -14.84 -7.56
C PHE A 473 12.18 -14.70 -8.61
N ARG A 474 11.85 -15.16 -9.82
CA ARG A 474 12.68 -14.98 -11.01
C ARG A 474 11.93 -14.11 -11.99
N ILE A 475 12.62 -13.17 -12.61
CA ILE A 475 12.04 -12.20 -13.55
C ILE A 475 12.91 -12.09 -14.79
N LEU A 476 12.28 -11.89 -15.95
CA LEU A 476 12.94 -11.83 -17.24
C LEU A 476 14.09 -10.81 -17.25
N ARG A 477 15.28 -11.26 -17.65
CA ARG A 477 16.53 -10.48 -17.65
C ARG A 477 16.95 -10.10 -19.06
N GLY A 478 17.43 -8.87 -19.21
CA GLY A 478 17.94 -8.31 -20.46
C GLY A 478 16.90 -7.55 -21.30
N GLU A 479 15.64 -7.54 -20.86
CA GLU A 479 14.54 -6.81 -21.50
C GLU A 479 14.01 -5.64 -20.65
N ASN A 480 14.67 -5.32 -19.52
CA ASN A 480 14.17 -4.37 -18.53
C ASN A 480 12.70 -4.65 -18.13
N GLU A 481 12.36 -5.93 -17.94
CA GLU A 481 11.00 -6.37 -17.60
C GLU A 481 10.55 -5.68 -16.31
N SER A 482 9.35 -5.10 -16.35
CA SER A 482 8.79 -4.32 -15.23
C SER A 482 9.76 -3.25 -14.70
N ASP A 483 10.56 -2.64 -15.58
CA ASP A 483 11.51 -1.56 -15.30
C ASP A 483 12.62 -1.93 -14.28
N ILE A 484 12.85 -3.23 -14.05
CA ILE A 484 13.73 -3.72 -12.98
C ILE A 484 15.21 -3.33 -13.15
N GLU A 485 15.67 -3.09 -14.38
CA GLU A 485 17.07 -2.77 -14.71
C GLU A 485 17.32 -1.26 -14.77
N ASP A 486 16.29 -0.43 -14.63
CA ASP A 486 16.41 1.02 -14.75
C ASP A 486 17.07 1.67 -13.54
N GLN A 487 16.64 1.30 -12.33
CA GLN A 487 17.15 1.91 -11.10
C GLN A 487 17.76 0.85 -10.20
N ILE A 488 18.99 0.46 -10.54
CA ILE A 488 19.83 -0.39 -9.71
C ILE A 488 20.72 0.48 -8.83
N LEU A 489 20.50 0.42 -7.53
CA LEU A 489 21.27 1.13 -6.52
C LEU A 489 22.13 0.17 -5.71
N THR A 490 23.28 0.67 -5.32
CA THR A 490 24.21 -0.08 -4.49
C THR A 490 25.07 0.87 -3.64
N VAL A 491 25.82 0.31 -2.71
CA VAL A 491 26.61 1.05 -1.72
C VAL A 491 27.83 0.24 -1.28
N ARG A 492 28.75 0.90 -0.59
CA ARG A 492 29.74 0.26 0.29
C ARG A 492 29.41 0.57 1.74
N MET A 493 29.75 -0.31 2.65
CA MET A 493 29.55 -0.10 4.09
C MET A 493 30.75 0.64 4.69
N ASN A 494 30.48 1.55 5.63
CA ASN A 494 31.53 2.29 6.30
C ASN A 494 32.13 1.44 7.43
N LEU A 495 33.24 0.77 7.12
CA LEU A 495 33.98 -0.07 8.07
C LEU A 495 35.04 0.69 8.89
N ILE A 496 35.31 1.97 8.55
CA ILE A 496 36.38 2.82 9.13
C ILE A 496 36.23 3.00 10.66
N ILE A 497 35.01 2.91 11.17
CA ILE A 497 34.71 3.08 12.60
C ILE A 497 34.91 1.76 13.39
N ARG A 498 35.23 0.65 12.71
CA ARG A 498 35.18 -0.71 13.29
C ARG A 498 36.48 -1.51 13.23
N TYR A 499 37.41 -1.25 12.31
CA TYR A 499 38.64 -2.04 12.15
C TYR A 499 39.90 -1.19 11.90
N ASP A 500 41.03 -1.65 12.41
CA ASP A 500 42.37 -1.08 12.20
C ASP A 500 42.75 -1.02 10.70
N GLU A 501 43.51 -0.01 10.29
CA GLU A 501 43.81 0.35 8.89
C GLU A 501 44.56 -0.73 8.08
N SER A 502 45.06 -1.75 8.76
CA SER A 502 45.78 -2.87 8.17
C SER A 502 44.92 -3.84 7.35
N PHE A 503 43.58 -3.73 7.39
CA PHE A 503 42.66 -4.68 6.77
C PHE A 503 41.83 -4.15 5.58
N TYR A 504 42.01 -2.89 5.16
CA TYR A 504 41.23 -2.33 4.05
C TYR A 504 41.69 -2.87 2.70
N PRO A 505 40.79 -3.36 1.81
CA PRO A 505 41.09 -3.38 0.40
C PRO A 505 41.38 -1.94 -0.04
N PRO A 506 42.37 -1.69 -0.92
CA PRO A 506 42.72 -0.34 -1.33
C PRO A 506 41.46 0.39 -1.84
N PRO A 507 41.26 1.66 -1.47
CA PRO A 507 40.14 2.44 -1.96
C PRO A 507 40.14 2.36 -3.48
N SER A 508 38.97 2.02 -4.03
CA SER A 508 38.80 1.93 -5.47
C SER A 508 39.15 3.30 -6.08
N PRO A 509 40.08 3.38 -7.06
CA PRO A 509 40.56 4.65 -7.62
C PRO A 509 39.45 5.57 -8.15
N TRP A 510 38.25 5.02 -8.37
CA TRP A 510 37.10 5.70 -8.94
C TRP A 510 36.34 6.62 -7.97
N PHE A 511 36.52 6.50 -6.65
CA PHE A 511 35.74 7.30 -5.68
C PHE A 511 36.35 8.66 -5.33
N TYR A 512 37.61 8.91 -5.70
CA TYR A 512 38.34 10.14 -5.38
C TYR A 512 38.70 11.01 -6.60
N ASN A 513 38.22 10.65 -7.80
CA ASN A 513 38.41 11.42 -9.03
C ASN A 513 37.11 12.00 -9.57
#